data_AF-A0A6G6SMS4-F1
#
_entry.id   AF-A0A6G6SMS4-F1
#
_cell.length_a   1.000
_cell.length_b   1.000
_cell.length_c   1.000
_cell.angle_alpha   90.00
_cell.angle_beta   90.00
_cell.angle_gamma   90.00
#
_symmetry.space_group_name_H-M   'P 1'
#
loop_
_entity.id
_entity.type
_entity.pdbx_description
1 polymer ?
#
loop_
_entity_poly.entity_id
_entity_poly.type
_entity_poly.pdbx_seq_one_letter_code
_entity_poly.pdbx_strand_id
1 'polypeptide(L)'
;MLFKKLFLFFLLFPSFSYSNVDSTKEKEEIPIIVNIPSISLGDNSNASGNGSIAIGVNSQAKNTHSVAIGHNALATEENTVSFGNTENGQTSRLVNISDGKNNTDAVNLIQTKKMVEKNRITTNNAMNQLKRSISTDINELKTHVNDFDHYYRKRQAEITDSIANLDKKIISLEKKVFAGIASSVAMTNIPYLSHHTLSGGIGISNYRTGTAFAGGIQYKPNNDIAFRLNSSINSEQEIIIGGGLAYGF
;
A
#
# COMPACT_ATOMS: atom_id res chain seq x y z
N MET A 1 4.53 -1.45 23.39
CA MET A 1 4.92 -1.51 21.97
C MET A 1 5.86 -0.33 21.66
N LEU A 2 7.06 -0.33 22.26
CA LEU A 2 8.00 0.80 22.20
C LEU A 2 9.46 0.32 22.34
N PHE A 3 9.86 -0.69 21.56
CA PHE A 3 11.20 -1.30 21.67
C PHE A 3 11.84 -1.64 20.31
N LYS A 4 11.54 -0.88 19.25
CA LYS A 4 12.13 -1.11 17.91
C LYS A 4 12.53 0.14 17.12
N LYS A 5 12.65 1.31 17.76
CA LYS A 5 13.05 2.57 17.09
C LYS A 5 14.34 3.21 17.60
N LEU A 6 15.23 2.45 18.25
CA LEU A 6 16.51 2.97 18.73
C LEU A 6 17.70 2.12 18.24
N PHE A 7 17.78 1.88 16.94
CA PHE A 7 18.94 1.22 16.30
C PHE A 7 19.53 2.04 15.14
N LEU A 8 19.34 3.37 15.14
CA LEU A 8 19.83 4.20 14.05
C LEU A 8 20.43 5.53 14.54
N PHE A 9 21.39 5.46 15.47
CA PHE A 9 22.17 6.65 15.88
C PHE A 9 23.62 6.36 16.26
N PHE A 10 24.24 5.30 15.74
CA PHE A 10 25.63 4.93 16.10
C PHE A 10 26.65 5.07 14.95
N LEU A 11 26.32 5.79 13.87
CA LEU A 11 27.19 5.89 12.67
C LEU A 11 27.80 7.28 12.41
N LEU A 12 27.84 8.20 13.39
CA LEU A 12 28.22 9.60 13.11
C LEU A 12 29.14 10.31 14.12
N PHE A 13 29.98 9.60 14.88
CA PHE A 13 31.07 10.27 15.64
C PHE A 13 32.44 9.64 15.35
N PRO A 14 33.44 10.42 14.89
CA PRO A 14 34.81 9.94 14.80
C PRO A 14 35.39 9.75 16.20
N SER A 15 36.04 8.62 16.41
CA SER A 15 36.71 8.23 17.65
C SER A 15 37.76 9.28 18.05
N PHE A 16 37.63 9.83 19.26
CA PHE A 16 38.70 10.58 19.91
C PHE A 16 39.92 9.67 20.09
N SER A 17 41.08 10.08 19.55
CA SER A 17 42.37 9.50 19.87
C SER A 17 42.76 9.88 21.30
N TYR A 18 43.02 8.88 22.13
CA TYR A 18 43.71 9.05 23.40
C TYR A 18 45.15 8.54 23.21
N SER A 19 46.13 9.44 23.35
CA SER A 19 47.54 9.10 23.38
C SER A 19 47.88 8.48 24.73
N ASN A 20 48.32 7.22 24.73
CA ASN A 20 49.17 6.71 25.79
C ASN A 20 50.57 6.54 25.22
N VAL A 21 51.50 7.33 25.76
CA VAL A 21 52.93 7.20 25.56
C VAL A 21 53.36 5.92 26.25
N ASP A 22 53.70 4.89 25.48
CA ASP A 22 54.57 3.81 25.93
C ASP A 22 55.89 3.92 25.17
N SER A 23 56.91 4.36 25.89
CA SER A 23 58.25 4.59 25.40
C SER A 23 59.05 3.29 25.46
N THR A 24 58.94 2.47 24.42
CA THR A 24 59.95 1.47 24.06
C THR A 24 60.56 1.85 22.72
N LYS A 25 61.83 2.27 22.74
CA LYS A 25 62.62 2.52 21.52
C LYS A 25 62.71 1.24 20.69
N GLU A 26 61.91 1.13 19.65
CA GLU A 26 62.27 0.30 18.49
C GLU A 26 63.51 0.91 17.85
N LYS A 27 64.54 0.09 17.65
CA LYS A 27 65.64 0.47 16.78
C LYS A 27 65.06 0.61 15.38
N GLU A 28 65.11 1.81 14.81
CA GLU A 28 65.00 1.99 13.37
C GLU A 28 66.12 1.18 12.71
N GLU A 29 65.80 0.00 12.20
CA GLU A 29 66.60 -0.61 11.15
C GLU A 29 66.55 0.36 9.96
N ILE A 30 67.66 1.03 9.68
CA ILE A 30 67.83 1.77 8.44
C ILE A 30 67.63 0.74 7.33
N PRO A 31 66.57 0.82 6.50
CA PRO A 31 66.37 -0.15 5.44
C PRO A 31 67.61 -0.09 4.55
N ILE A 32 68.27 -1.24 4.38
CA ILE A 32 69.37 -1.36 3.42
C ILE A 32 68.73 -1.14 2.04
N ILE A 33 68.85 0.08 1.51
CA ILE A 33 68.48 0.36 0.12
C ILE A 33 69.49 -0.37 -0.74
N VAL A 34 69.14 -1.58 -1.16
CA VAL A 34 69.89 -2.29 -2.18
C VAL A 34 69.60 -1.57 -3.49
N ASN A 35 70.62 -0.90 -4.03
CA ASN A 35 70.52 -0.30 -5.35
C ASN A 35 70.51 -1.42 -6.39
N ILE A 36 69.34 -1.70 -6.95
CA ILE A 36 69.10 -2.68 -8.01
C ILE A 36 69.33 -1.96 -9.34
N PRO A 37 70.18 -2.48 -10.24
CA PRO A 37 70.49 -1.82 -11.51
C PRO A 37 69.25 -1.64 -12.37
N SER A 38 69.18 -0.53 -13.09
CA SER A 38 68.13 -0.24 -14.07
C SER A 38 68.61 -0.47 -15.51
N ILE A 39 67.67 -0.67 -16.43
CA ILE A 39 67.95 -0.87 -17.87
C ILE A 39 67.28 0.26 -18.66
N SER A 40 68.05 0.94 -19.50
CA SER A 40 67.54 1.99 -20.40
C SER A 40 67.95 1.71 -21.84
N LEU A 41 66.99 1.55 -22.75
CA LEU A 41 67.21 1.23 -24.16
C LEU A 41 66.41 2.20 -25.06
N GLY A 42 67.11 3.06 -25.78
CA GLY A 42 66.52 4.04 -26.71
C GLY A 42 66.99 5.46 -26.42
N ASP A 43 66.94 6.33 -27.43
CA ASP A 43 67.35 7.73 -27.30
C ASP A 43 66.51 8.45 -26.23
N ASN A 44 67.17 9.18 -25.33
CA ASN A 44 66.56 9.87 -24.18
C ASN A 44 65.63 8.97 -23.32
N SER A 45 65.84 7.65 -23.32
CA SER A 45 65.19 6.76 -22.36
C SER A 45 65.74 7.01 -20.95
N ASN A 46 64.89 6.92 -19.92
CA ASN A 46 65.26 7.21 -18.54
C ASN A 46 64.62 6.19 -17.56
N ALA A 47 65.43 5.25 -17.09
CA ALA A 47 65.07 4.30 -16.04
C ALA A 47 65.62 4.77 -14.67
N SER A 48 64.95 5.76 -14.06
CA SER A 48 65.40 6.41 -12.83
C SER A 48 64.94 5.72 -11.54
N GLY A 49 63.96 4.82 -11.62
CA GLY A 49 63.50 4.03 -10.47
C GLY A 49 64.46 2.90 -10.11
N ASN A 50 64.52 2.52 -8.83
CA ASN A 50 65.34 1.39 -8.38
C ASN A 50 64.87 0.08 -9.05
N GLY A 51 65.76 -0.65 -9.74
CA GLY A 51 65.40 -1.87 -10.48
C GLY A 51 64.42 -1.66 -11.65
N SER A 52 64.34 -0.44 -12.22
CA SER A 52 63.41 -0.10 -13.29
C SER A 52 63.93 -0.43 -14.69
N ILE A 53 63.02 -0.51 -15.67
CA ILE A 53 63.34 -0.79 -17.09
C ILE A 53 62.61 0.20 -18.00
N ALA A 54 63.34 0.92 -18.86
CA ALA A 54 62.78 1.83 -19.87
C ALA A 54 63.23 1.40 -21.28
N ILE A 55 62.29 1.05 -22.15
CA ILE A 55 62.53 0.60 -23.52
C ILE A 55 61.73 1.46 -24.49
N GLY A 56 62.42 2.23 -25.34
CA GLY A 56 61.84 3.10 -26.36
C GLY A 56 62.34 4.55 -26.24
N VAL A 57 62.31 5.28 -27.35
CA VAL A 57 62.72 6.70 -27.40
C VAL A 57 61.85 7.53 -26.45
N ASN A 58 62.47 8.31 -25.56
CA ASN A 58 61.83 9.10 -24.49
C ASN A 58 61.01 8.29 -23.48
N SER A 59 61.19 6.96 -23.39
CA SER A 59 60.51 6.15 -22.37
C SER A 59 61.04 6.49 -20.97
N GLN A 60 60.16 6.52 -19.96
CA GLN A 60 60.49 6.94 -18.60
C GLN A 60 59.91 5.95 -17.58
N ALA A 61 60.78 5.21 -16.88
CA ALA A 61 60.40 4.33 -15.77
C ALA A 61 60.88 4.95 -14.45
N LYS A 62 59.98 5.68 -13.78
CA LYS A 62 60.35 6.59 -12.69
C LYS A 62 60.38 5.94 -11.30
N ASN A 63 59.68 4.81 -11.13
CA ASN A 63 59.44 4.20 -9.82
C ASN A 63 60.06 2.80 -9.67
N THR A 64 60.14 2.34 -8.42
CA THR A 64 60.76 1.05 -8.05
C THR A 64 60.12 -0.12 -8.77
N HIS A 65 60.94 -1.00 -9.38
CA HIS A 65 60.48 -2.16 -10.18
C HIS A 65 59.46 -1.81 -11.29
N SER A 66 59.44 -0.57 -11.77
CA SER A 66 58.55 -0.15 -12.85
C SER A 66 59.18 -0.41 -14.22
N VAL A 67 58.33 -0.66 -15.22
CA VAL A 67 58.76 -0.94 -16.60
C VAL A 67 57.97 -0.05 -17.56
N ALA A 68 58.65 0.73 -18.40
CA ALA A 68 58.05 1.54 -19.46
C ALA A 68 58.46 0.99 -20.83
N ILE A 69 57.49 0.57 -21.65
CA ILE A 69 57.73 -0.04 -22.97
C ILE A 69 57.00 0.75 -24.06
N GLY A 70 57.76 1.37 -24.96
CA GLY A 70 57.26 2.11 -26.11
C GLY A 70 57.80 3.54 -26.20
N HIS A 71 57.64 4.17 -27.37
CA HIS A 71 57.97 5.57 -27.57
C HIS A 71 57.14 6.46 -26.65
N ASN A 72 57.80 7.35 -25.89
CA ASN A 72 57.22 8.22 -24.86
C ASN A 72 56.44 7.48 -23.75
N ALA A 73 56.62 6.16 -23.58
CA ALA A 73 55.95 5.42 -22.52
C ALA A 73 56.38 5.92 -21.13
N LEU A 74 55.46 6.00 -20.19
CA LEU A 74 55.68 6.53 -18.86
C LEU A 74 55.13 5.56 -17.81
N ALA A 75 56.01 5.07 -16.93
CA ALA A 75 55.65 4.25 -15.78
C ALA A 75 55.88 5.05 -14.49
N THR A 76 54.78 5.41 -13.82
CA THR A 76 54.75 6.25 -12.60
C THR A 76 54.32 5.49 -11.35
N GLU A 77 54.16 4.18 -11.39
CA GLU A 77 53.73 3.37 -10.24
C GLU A 77 54.72 2.23 -9.99
N GLU A 78 54.94 1.88 -8.73
CA GLU A 78 55.83 0.77 -8.37
C GLU A 78 55.26 -0.58 -8.82
N ASN A 79 56.13 -1.51 -9.23
CA ASN A 79 55.75 -2.86 -9.67
C ASN A 79 54.72 -2.88 -10.82
N THR A 80 54.78 -1.90 -11.74
CA THR A 80 53.89 -1.82 -12.90
C THR A 80 54.63 -1.88 -14.23
N VAL A 81 53.91 -2.29 -15.28
CA VAL A 81 54.38 -2.21 -16.67
C VAL A 81 53.45 -1.26 -17.43
N SER A 82 54.01 -0.17 -17.93
CA SER A 82 53.31 0.79 -18.78
C SER A 82 53.67 0.58 -20.24
N PHE A 83 52.65 0.57 -21.10
CA PHE A 83 52.78 0.46 -22.56
C PHE A 83 52.46 1.77 -23.29
N GLY A 84 52.44 2.88 -22.54
CA GLY A 84 52.05 4.19 -23.06
C GLY A 84 52.19 5.29 -22.02
N ASN A 85 51.56 6.41 -22.27
CA ASN A 85 51.51 7.57 -21.39
C ASN A 85 50.14 8.21 -21.52
N THR A 86 49.32 8.10 -20.48
CA THR A 86 47.98 8.71 -20.46
C THR A 86 48.04 10.23 -20.30
N GLU A 87 49.12 10.78 -19.73
CA GLU A 87 49.30 12.23 -19.56
C GLU A 87 49.41 12.97 -20.89
N ASN A 88 49.91 12.29 -21.94
CA ASN A 88 49.98 12.82 -23.30
C ASN A 88 49.02 12.12 -24.28
N GLY A 89 48.09 11.29 -23.77
CA GLY A 89 47.06 10.60 -24.56
C GLY A 89 47.56 9.44 -25.43
N GLN A 90 48.80 8.97 -25.24
CA GLN A 90 49.37 7.88 -26.04
C GLN A 90 49.19 6.52 -25.34
N THR A 91 48.27 5.68 -25.81
CA THR A 91 48.13 4.30 -25.29
C THR A 91 48.35 3.27 -26.40
N SER A 92 49.03 2.16 -26.07
CA SER A 92 49.20 1.04 -26.99
C SER A 92 48.17 -0.06 -26.73
N ARG A 93 47.72 -0.75 -27.79
CA ARG A 93 46.94 -1.98 -27.65
C ARG A 93 47.88 -3.18 -27.53
N LEU A 94 47.56 -4.09 -26.61
CA LEU A 94 48.15 -5.42 -26.59
C LEU A 94 47.30 -6.34 -27.49
N VAL A 95 47.95 -6.96 -28.48
CA VAL A 95 47.30 -7.83 -29.48
C VAL A 95 47.87 -9.24 -29.41
N ASN A 96 47.15 -10.21 -29.98
CA ASN A 96 47.52 -11.63 -29.96
C ASN A 96 47.60 -12.24 -28.54
N ILE A 97 46.78 -11.73 -27.62
CA ILE A 97 46.65 -12.26 -26.27
C ILE A 97 45.67 -13.44 -26.28
N SER A 98 46.19 -14.63 -25.95
CA SER A 98 45.39 -15.85 -25.78
C SER A 98 44.44 -15.73 -24.58
N ASP A 99 43.40 -16.55 -24.55
CA ASP A 99 42.46 -16.56 -23.43
C ASP A 99 43.19 -16.85 -22.10
N GLY A 100 42.96 -16.00 -21.09
CA GLY A 100 43.49 -16.20 -19.74
C GLY A 100 42.89 -17.43 -19.05
N LYS A 101 43.70 -18.12 -18.25
CA LYS A 101 43.35 -19.36 -17.53
C LYS A 101 43.48 -19.23 -16.02
N ASN A 102 44.48 -18.51 -15.53
CA ASN A 102 44.69 -18.26 -14.09
C ASN A 102 44.04 -16.94 -13.68
N ASN A 103 43.85 -16.76 -12.36
CA ASN A 103 43.25 -15.54 -11.79
C ASN A 103 44.04 -14.25 -12.07
N THR A 104 45.32 -14.36 -12.43
CA THR A 104 46.22 -13.24 -12.71
C THR A 104 46.54 -13.07 -14.20
N ASP A 105 45.90 -13.84 -15.08
CA ASP A 105 46.09 -13.71 -16.52
C ASP A 105 45.29 -12.52 -17.06
N ALA A 106 45.79 -11.87 -18.11
CA ALA A 106 45.03 -10.84 -18.80
C ALA A 106 43.79 -11.43 -19.50
N VAL A 107 42.67 -10.69 -19.44
CA VAL A 107 41.43 -11.04 -20.15
C VAL A 107 41.41 -10.36 -21.51
N ASN A 108 41.22 -11.13 -22.58
CA ASN A 108 41.10 -10.57 -23.93
C ASN A 108 39.63 -10.18 -24.27
N LEU A 109 39.44 -9.46 -25.38
CA LEU A 109 38.11 -8.95 -25.76
C LEU A 109 37.09 -10.06 -26.06
N ILE A 110 37.51 -11.24 -26.52
CA ILE A 110 36.59 -12.33 -26.83
C ILE A 110 36.02 -12.97 -25.56
N GLN A 111 36.82 -13.10 -24.49
CA GLN A 111 36.34 -13.54 -23.18
C GLN A 111 35.30 -12.55 -22.62
N THR A 112 35.57 -11.25 -22.67
CA THR A 112 34.63 -10.21 -22.23
C THR A 112 33.31 -10.24 -23.02
N LYS A 113 33.37 -10.36 -24.36
CA LYS A 113 32.15 -10.46 -25.20
C LYS A 113 31.30 -11.68 -24.84
N LYS A 114 31.92 -12.83 -24.60
CA LYS A 114 31.22 -14.05 -24.15
C LYS A 114 30.50 -13.83 -22.81
N MET A 115 31.16 -13.16 -21.85
CA MET A 115 30.57 -12.84 -20.55
C MET A 115 29.39 -11.86 -20.67
N VAL A 116 29.56 -10.79 -21.45
CA VAL A 116 28.49 -9.80 -21.70
C VAL A 116 27.28 -10.47 -22.36
N GLU A 117 27.51 -11.35 -23.34
CA GLU A 117 26.45 -12.07 -24.02
C GLU A 117 25.70 -13.02 -23.08
N LYS A 118 26.43 -13.77 -22.24
CA LYS A 118 25.83 -14.61 -21.19
C LYS A 118 24.96 -13.77 -20.25
N ASN A 119 25.45 -12.63 -19.78
CA ASN A 119 24.70 -11.72 -18.91
C ASN A 119 23.44 -11.16 -19.60
N ARG A 120 23.55 -10.81 -20.89
CA ARG A 120 22.42 -10.33 -21.70
C ARG A 120 21.32 -11.39 -21.80
N ILE A 121 21.68 -12.65 -22.05
CA ILE A 121 20.73 -13.78 -22.13
C ILE A 121 20.02 -13.98 -20.79
N THR A 122 20.78 -14.06 -19.68
CA THR A 122 20.19 -14.23 -18.34
C THR A 122 19.22 -13.09 -18.00
N THR A 123 19.61 -11.84 -18.29
CA THR A 123 18.77 -10.67 -18.06
C THR A 123 17.49 -10.70 -18.89
N ASN A 124 17.59 -11.05 -20.17
CA ASN A 124 16.40 -11.17 -21.04
C ASN A 124 15.44 -12.26 -20.58
N ASN A 125 15.95 -13.38 -20.10
CA ASN A 125 15.11 -14.45 -19.57
C ASN A 125 14.36 -14.00 -18.31
N ALA A 126 15.03 -13.32 -17.37
CA ALA A 126 14.40 -12.76 -16.18
C ALA A 126 13.34 -11.71 -16.54
N MET A 127 13.63 -10.82 -17.51
CA MET A 127 12.67 -9.82 -17.98
C MET A 127 11.44 -10.45 -18.65
N ASN A 128 11.63 -11.53 -19.42
CA ASN A 128 10.53 -12.26 -20.04
C ASN A 128 9.65 -12.96 -18.99
N GLN A 129 10.24 -13.50 -17.93
CA GLN A 129 9.49 -14.07 -16.81
C GLN A 129 8.68 -12.99 -16.08
N LEU A 130 9.31 -11.87 -15.73
CA LEU A 130 8.65 -10.73 -15.10
C LEU A 130 7.48 -10.20 -15.93
N LYS A 131 7.67 -10.06 -17.25
CA LYS A 131 6.62 -9.61 -18.18
C LYS A 131 5.40 -10.54 -18.16
N ARG A 132 5.62 -11.85 -18.08
CA ARG A 132 4.53 -12.85 -18.00
C ARG A 132 3.79 -12.73 -16.68
N SER A 133 4.51 -12.70 -15.55
CA SER A 133 3.90 -12.56 -14.22
C SER A 133 3.05 -11.29 -14.12
N ILE A 134 3.61 -10.12 -14.50
CA ILE A 134 2.88 -8.86 -14.51
C ILE A 134 1.63 -8.93 -15.41
N SER A 135 1.72 -9.57 -16.57
CA SER A 135 0.56 -9.72 -17.46
C SER A 135 -0.54 -10.59 -16.82
N THR A 136 -0.18 -11.63 -16.08
CA THR A 136 -1.13 -12.47 -15.33
C THR A 136 -1.78 -11.66 -14.21
N ASP A 137 -0.98 -11.01 -13.37
CA ASP A 137 -1.46 -10.21 -12.24
C ASP A 137 -2.41 -9.09 -12.68
N ILE A 138 -2.10 -8.41 -13.81
CA ILE A 138 -2.98 -7.38 -14.37
C ILE A 138 -4.32 -7.98 -14.82
N ASN A 139 -4.31 -9.17 -15.40
CA ASN A 139 -5.54 -9.82 -15.86
C ASN A 139 -6.40 -10.28 -14.67
N GLU A 140 -5.78 -10.84 -13.63
CA GLU A 140 -6.48 -11.19 -12.38
C GLU A 140 -7.02 -9.95 -11.65
N LEU A 141 -6.27 -8.84 -11.63
CA LEU A 141 -6.77 -7.60 -11.04
C LEU A 141 -7.97 -7.07 -11.82
N LYS A 142 -7.94 -7.13 -13.16
CA LYS A 142 -9.08 -6.71 -13.99
C LYS A 142 -10.32 -7.53 -13.69
N THR A 143 -10.21 -8.84 -13.51
CA THR A 143 -11.36 -9.69 -13.15
C THR A 143 -11.90 -9.32 -11.76
N HIS A 144 -11.03 -9.16 -10.77
CA HIS A 144 -11.46 -8.76 -9.42
C HIS A 144 -12.14 -7.37 -9.40
N VAL A 145 -11.66 -6.41 -10.18
CA VAL A 145 -12.28 -5.08 -10.30
C VAL A 145 -13.67 -5.17 -10.94
N ASN A 146 -13.83 -6.00 -11.98
CA ASN A 146 -15.13 -6.22 -12.62
C ASN A 146 -16.12 -6.91 -11.68
N ASP A 147 -15.67 -7.92 -10.94
CA ASP A 147 -16.48 -8.64 -9.95
C ASP A 147 -16.92 -7.70 -8.81
N PHE A 148 -16.02 -6.82 -8.38
CA PHE A 148 -16.33 -5.77 -7.42
C PHE A 148 -17.37 -4.79 -7.96
N ASP A 149 -17.19 -4.24 -9.17
CA ASP A 149 -18.19 -3.34 -9.79
C ASP A 149 -19.58 -4.01 -9.88
N HIS A 150 -19.62 -5.29 -10.28
CA HIS A 150 -20.85 -6.07 -10.31
C HIS A 150 -21.49 -6.23 -8.91
N TYR A 151 -20.69 -6.60 -7.91
CA TYR A 151 -21.15 -6.73 -6.52
C TYR A 151 -21.75 -5.43 -5.99
N TYR A 152 -21.08 -4.29 -6.24
CA TYR A 152 -21.54 -2.98 -5.79
C TYR A 152 -22.85 -2.57 -6.46
N ARG A 153 -22.97 -2.74 -7.78
CA ARG A 153 -24.20 -2.46 -8.52
C ARG A 153 -25.36 -3.32 -8.01
N LYS A 154 -25.13 -4.61 -7.79
CA LYS A 154 -26.15 -5.52 -7.25
C LYS A 154 -26.61 -5.09 -5.87
N ARG A 155 -25.67 -4.81 -4.96
CA ARG A 155 -25.99 -4.36 -3.61
C ARG A 155 -26.75 -3.04 -3.61
N GLN A 156 -26.39 -2.11 -4.49
CA GLN A 156 -27.07 -0.83 -4.62
C GLN A 156 -28.52 -0.99 -5.09
N ALA A 157 -28.78 -1.92 -6.01
CA ALA A 157 -30.14 -2.26 -6.44
C ALA A 157 -30.96 -2.89 -5.29
N GLU A 158 -30.40 -3.88 -4.59
CA GLU A 158 -31.06 -4.54 -3.44
C GLU A 158 -31.43 -3.55 -2.32
N ILE A 159 -30.54 -2.60 -2.01
CA ILE A 159 -30.80 -1.55 -1.01
C ILE A 159 -31.92 -0.63 -1.49
N THR A 160 -31.89 -0.22 -2.75
CA THR A 160 -32.91 0.67 -3.32
C THR A 160 -34.30 0.01 -3.28
N ASP A 161 -34.38 -1.26 -3.65
CA ASP A 161 -35.62 -2.05 -3.59
C ASP A 161 -36.11 -2.22 -2.14
N SER A 162 -35.19 -2.45 -1.21
CA SER A 162 -35.50 -2.55 0.22
C SER A 162 -36.07 -1.24 0.77
N ILE A 163 -35.48 -0.10 0.39
CA ILE A 163 -35.97 1.24 0.77
C ILE A 163 -37.36 1.49 0.18
N ALA A 164 -37.58 1.18 -1.09
CA ALA A 164 -38.89 1.33 -1.73
C ALA A 164 -39.97 0.46 -1.06
N ASN A 165 -39.61 -0.75 -0.61
CA ASN A 165 -40.51 -1.63 0.13
C ASN A 165 -40.78 -1.12 1.55
N LEU A 166 -39.79 -0.53 2.22
CA LEU A 166 -39.98 0.12 3.52
C LEU A 166 -40.93 1.32 3.41
N ASP A 167 -40.75 2.16 2.39
CA ASP A 167 -41.62 3.30 2.13
C ASP A 167 -43.09 2.89 1.99
N LYS A 168 -43.36 1.83 1.20
CA LYS A 168 -44.71 1.24 1.08
C LYS A 168 -45.27 0.75 2.41
N LYS A 169 -44.45 0.08 3.23
CA LYS A 169 -44.87 -0.41 4.55
C LYS A 169 -45.17 0.74 5.52
N ILE A 170 -44.37 1.80 5.50
CA ILE A 170 -44.58 3.00 6.31
C ILE A 170 -45.90 3.66 5.91
N ILE A 171 -46.13 3.89 4.62
CA ILE A 171 -47.39 4.49 4.13
C ILE A 171 -48.60 3.64 4.54
N SER A 172 -48.51 2.30 4.44
CA SER A 172 -49.58 1.41 4.88
C SER A 172 -49.82 1.48 6.39
N LEU A 173 -48.75 1.58 7.19
CA LEU A 173 -48.86 1.74 8.63
C LEU A 173 -49.51 3.08 8.99
N GLU A 174 -49.12 4.19 8.35
CA GLU A 174 -49.71 5.51 8.58
C GLU A 174 -51.24 5.49 8.35
N LYS A 175 -51.68 4.88 7.25
CA LYS A 175 -53.12 4.73 6.95
C LYS A 175 -53.87 3.97 8.05
N LYS A 176 -53.34 2.83 8.48
CA LYS A 176 -53.92 2.02 9.57
C LYS A 176 -54.00 2.78 10.89
N VAL A 177 -52.92 3.49 11.25
CA VAL A 177 -52.87 4.31 12.46
C VAL A 177 -53.91 5.43 12.39
N PHE A 178 -54.00 6.16 11.29
CA PHE A 178 -55.00 7.23 11.14
C PHE A 178 -56.43 6.70 11.17
N ALA A 179 -56.69 5.54 10.56
CA ALA A 179 -57.98 4.87 10.62
C ALA A 179 -58.33 4.39 12.04
N GLY A 180 -57.36 3.88 12.80
CA GLY A 180 -57.54 3.50 14.21
C GLY A 180 -57.78 4.69 15.15
N ILE A 181 -57.11 5.82 14.91
CA ILE A 181 -57.38 7.08 15.62
C ILE A 181 -58.79 7.56 15.28
N ALA A 182 -59.18 7.55 14.00
CA ALA A 182 -60.54 7.89 13.59
C ALA A 182 -61.57 7.01 14.32
N SER A 183 -61.37 5.68 14.36
CA SER A 183 -62.22 4.76 15.13
C SER A 183 -62.39 5.17 16.59
N SER A 184 -61.29 5.51 17.27
CA SER A 184 -61.31 5.94 18.66
C SER A 184 -62.14 7.23 18.83
N VAL A 185 -61.93 8.22 17.94
CA VAL A 185 -62.70 9.48 17.94
C VAL A 185 -64.18 9.25 17.64
N ALA A 186 -64.51 8.36 16.72
CA ALA A 186 -65.90 8.00 16.41
C ALA A 186 -66.58 7.37 17.62
N MET A 187 -65.90 6.46 18.33
CA MET A 187 -66.42 5.78 19.52
C MET A 187 -66.61 6.73 20.71
N THR A 188 -65.73 7.71 20.91
CA THR A 188 -65.86 8.69 22.00
C THR A 188 -67.01 9.66 21.78
N ASN A 189 -67.32 9.98 20.52
CA ASN A 189 -68.37 10.91 20.14
C ASN A 189 -69.76 10.27 19.99
N ILE A 190 -69.93 8.99 20.37
CA ILE A 190 -71.25 8.35 20.39
C ILE A 190 -72.11 9.02 21.49
N PRO A 191 -73.27 9.60 21.17
CA PRO A 191 -74.18 10.14 22.17
C PRO A 191 -74.96 9.02 22.87
N TYR A 192 -75.20 9.16 24.18
CA TYR A 192 -76.06 8.26 24.97
C TYR A 192 -77.07 9.07 25.78
N LEU A 193 -78.27 8.51 25.95
CA LEU A 193 -79.36 9.15 26.67
C LEU A 193 -79.30 8.79 28.16
N SER A 194 -79.16 9.80 29.02
CA SER A 194 -78.94 9.61 30.46
C SER A 194 -80.15 9.07 31.23
N HIS A 195 -81.37 9.20 30.71
CA HIS A 195 -82.61 8.83 31.40
C HIS A 195 -83.20 7.47 30.98
N HIS A 196 -82.47 6.66 30.21
CA HIS A 196 -82.91 5.34 29.77
C HIS A 196 -81.96 4.25 30.29
N THR A 197 -82.52 3.11 30.72
CA THR A 197 -81.75 1.95 31.21
C THR A 197 -80.90 1.32 30.11
N LEU A 198 -81.34 1.37 28.86
CA LEU A 198 -80.58 0.95 27.70
C LEU A 198 -80.63 2.08 26.66
N SER A 199 -79.47 2.49 26.15
CA SER A 199 -79.38 3.43 25.03
C SER A 199 -78.36 2.97 24.01
N GLY A 200 -78.55 3.37 22.76
CA GLY A 200 -77.63 3.10 21.67
C GLY A 200 -77.37 4.36 20.87
N GLY A 201 -76.21 4.42 20.23
CA GLY A 201 -75.84 5.55 19.40
C GLY A 201 -74.85 5.15 18.32
N ILE A 202 -74.66 6.07 17.37
CA ILE A 202 -73.69 5.96 16.30
C ILE A 202 -72.77 7.18 16.31
N GLY A 203 -71.52 6.98 15.92
CA GLY A 203 -70.51 8.02 15.78
C GLY A 203 -69.81 7.88 14.45
N ILE A 204 -69.42 9.01 13.87
CA ILE A 204 -68.62 9.06 12.64
C ILE A 204 -67.43 9.97 12.87
N SER A 205 -66.32 9.69 12.21
CA SER A 205 -65.15 10.54 12.29
C SER A 205 -64.32 10.50 11.02
N ASN A 206 -63.55 11.58 10.84
CA ASN A 206 -62.49 11.67 9.87
C ASN A 206 -61.24 12.23 10.57
N TYR A 207 -60.09 11.60 10.36
CA TYR A 207 -58.80 12.07 10.83
C TYR A 207 -57.75 11.83 9.74
N ARG A 208 -57.25 12.91 9.14
CA ARG A 208 -56.35 12.86 7.98
C ARG A 208 -56.95 11.97 6.88
N THR A 209 -56.24 10.91 6.48
CA THR A 209 -56.72 9.96 5.46
C THR A 209 -57.61 8.85 6.02
N GLY A 210 -57.75 8.73 7.34
CA GLY A 210 -58.57 7.71 7.99
C GLY A 210 -60.00 8.19 8.20
N THR A 211 -60.98 7.34 7.91
CA THR A 211 -62.38 7.53 8.31
C THR A 211 -62.87 6.34 9.12
N ALA A 212 -63.82 6.56 10.02
CA ALA A 212 -64.40 5.48 10.79
C ALA A 212 -65.88 5.72 11.13
N PHE A 213 -66.58 4.60 11.26
CA PHE A 213 -67.95 4.51 11.74
C PHE A 213 -67.96 3.68 13.02
N ALA A 214 -68.63 4.17 14.04
CA ALA A 214 -68.76 3.50 15.33
C ALA A 214 -70.23 3.35 15.72
N GLY A 215 -70.55 2.25 16.36
CA GLY A 215 -71.82 2.00 17.02
C GLY A 215 -71.58 1.56 18.44
N GLY A 216 -72.47 1.91 19.36
CA GLY A 216 -72.30 1.54 20.75
C GLY A 216 -73.61 1.47 21.49
N ILE A 217 -73.59 0.72 22.57
CA ILE A 217 -74.69 0.56 23.51
C ILE A 217 -74.22 0.93 24.91
N GLN A 218 -75.13 1.49 25.70
CA GLN A 218 -74.92 1.78 27.11
C GLN A 218 -76.04 1.15 27.93
N TYR A 219 -75.67 0.44 28.98
CA TYR A 219 -76.59 -0.12 29.97
C TYR A 219 -76.39 0.57 31.31
N LYS A 220 -77.47 1.17 31.84
CA LYS A 220 -77.48 1.99 33.05
C LYS A 220 -78.55 1.47 34.02
N PRO A 221 -78.25 0.44 34.84
CA PRO A 221 -79.24 -0.20 35.71
C PRO A 221 -79.84 0.76 36.77
N ASN A 222 -79.07 1.76 37.20
CA ASN A 222 -79.48 2.83 38.11
C ASN A 222 -78.71 4.12 37.77
N ASN A 223 -78.88 5.20 38.55
CA ASN A 223 -78.17 6.46 38.26
C ASN A 223 -76.67 6.45 38.60
N ASP A 224 -76.22 5.44 39.35
CA ASP A 224 -74.89 5.39 39.93
C ASP A 224 -73.95 4.48 39.13
N ILE A 225 -74.46 3.59 38.27
CA ILE A 225 -73.66 2.63 37.50
C ILE A 225 -73.98 2.75 36.02
N ALA A 226 -72.95 2.83 35.18
CA ALA A 226 -73.08 2.77 33.73
C ALA A 226 -72.05 1.83 33.09
N PHE A 227 -72.51 0.97 32.18
CA PHE A 227 -71.68 0.15 31.31
C PHE A 227 -71.80 0.62 29.88
N ARG A 228 -70.68 0.70 29.15
CA ARG A 228 -70.66 1.02 27.71
C ARG A 228 -69.93 -0.07 26.96
N LEU A 229 -70.46 -0.43 25.79
CA LEU A 229 -69.82 -1.32 24.83
C LEU A 229 -69.92 -0.68 23.44
N ASN A 230 -68.78 -0.48 22.79
CA ASN A 230 -68.64 0.22 21.53
C ASN A 230 -67.89 -0.67 20.53
N SER A 231 -68.26 -0.59 19.27
CA SER A 231 -67.57 -1.21 18.14
C SER A 231 -67.41 -0.20 17.02
N SER A 232 -66.33 -0.25 16.26
CA SER A 232 -66.11 0.59 15.09
C SER A 232 -65.47 -0.18 13.95
N ILE A 233 -65.72 0.29 12.73
CA ILE A 233 -65.07 -0.14 11.51
C ILE A 233 -64.50 1.08 10.80
N ASN A 234 -63.29 0.97 10.28
CA ASN A 234 -62.59 2.09 9.65
C ASN A 234 -62.28 1.86 8.17
N SER A 235 -61.72 2.88 7.52
CA SER A 235 -61.38 2.88 6.09
C SER A 235 -60.35 1.81 5.69
N GLU A 236 -59.56 1.29 6.64
CA GLU A 236 -58.62 0.19 6.43
C GLU A 236 -59.24 -1.17 6.78
N GLN A 237 -60.56 -1.24 6.94
CA GLN A 237 -61.35 -2.42 7.24
C GLN A 237 -61.01 -3.08 8.59
N GLU A 238 -60.39 -2.33 9.51
CA GLU A 238 -60.08 -2.82 10.84
C GLU A 238 -61.26 -2.55 11.79
N ILE A 239 -61.60 -3.57 12.58
CA ILE A 239 -62.66 -3.51 13.59
C ILE A 239 -62.03 -3.27 14.95
N ILE A 240 -62.48 -2.25 15.67
CA ILE A 240 -62.03 -1.94 17.03
C ILE A 240 -63.21 -2.00 17.98
N ILE A 241 -63.04 -2.73 19.08
CA ILE A 241 -64.04 -2.91 20.12
C ILE A 241 -63.50 -2.31 21.42
N GLY A 242 -64.34 -1.61 22.17
CA GLY A 242 -63.98 -1.02 23.45
C GLY A 242 -65.16 -1.03 24.41
N GLY A 243 -64.87 -1.11 25.70
CA GLY A 243 -65.89 -1.06 26.74
C GLY A 243 -65.42 -0.24 27.94
N GLY A 244 -66.37 0.21 28.75
CA GLY A 244 -66.09 0.99 29.94
C GLY A 244 -67.17 0.84 31.02
N LEU A 245 -66.78 1.04 32.27
CA LEU A 245 -67.64 1.05 33.44
C LEU A 245 -67.45 2.40 34.15
N ALA A 246 -68.54 3.01 34.56
CA ALA A 246 -68.54 4.18 35.43
C ALA A 246 -69.35 3.89 36.69
N TYR A 247 -68.87 4.42 37.82
CA TYR A 247 -69.57 4.40 39.11
C TYR A 247 -69.57 5.82 39.70
N GLY A 248 -70.74 6.35 40.02
CA GLY A 248 -70.96 7.64 40.68
C GLY A 248 -71.35 7.43 42.14
N PHE A 249 -70.89 8.33 43.01
CA PHE A 249 -71.21 8.37 44.44
C PHE A 249 -71.51 9.81 44.86
#